data_AF-A0A401HXX5-F1
#
_entry.id   AF-A0A401HXX5-F1
#
_cell.length_a   1.000
_cell.length_b   1.000
_cell.length_c   1.000
_cell.angle_alpha   90.00
_cell.angle_beta   90.00
_cell.angle_gamma   90.00
#
_symmetry.space_group_name_H-M   'P 1'
#
loop_
_entity.id
_entity.type
_entity.pdbx_description
1 polymer ?
#
loop_
_entity_poly.entity_id
_entity_poly.type
_entity_poly.pdbx_seq_one_letter_code
_entity_poly.pdbx_strand_id
1 'polypeptide(L)'
;MTTDFIEQIHSHYGLALPQTYLQFLAQAGEQAYDLVEDGEVEEWELRFMALDDQYLANTADLVDPVNPDPTRLVPFAWSVSSGSNYLFDYRGNADEPTVVVIEHEMAMVWEDAQDEASSPEEAQQLMDDNVREIAPNFASLVARLRPNEG
;
A
#
# COMPACT_ATOMS: atom_id res chain seq x y z
N MET A 1 -10.44 -1.35 -17.85
CA MET A 1 -9.33 -2.07 -17.22
C MET A 1 -8.93 -3.21 -18.14
N THR A 2 -7.71 -3.18 -18.66
CA THR A 2 -7.15 -4.28 -19.46
C THR A 2 -6.66 -5.34 -18.50
N THR A 3 -7.33 -6.49 -18.49
CA THR A 3 -7.01 -7.68 -17.68
C THR A 3 -5.52 -8.06 -17.75
N ASP A 4 -4.88 -7.76 -18.88
CA ASP A 4 -3.46 -7.99 -19.16
C ASP A 4 -2.48 -7.33 -18.16
N PHE A 5 -2.80 -6.15 -17.61
CA PHE A 5 -1.90 -5.50 -16.62
C PHE A 5 -2.04 -6.12 -15.23
N ILE A 6 -3.25 -6.54 -14.85
CA ILE A 6 -3.48 -7.27 -13.60
C ILE A 6 -2.71 -8.59 -13.62
N GLU A 7 -2.74 -9.31 -14.75
CA GLU A 7 -1.95 -10.54 -14.92
C GLU A 7 -0.44 -10.30 -14.83
N GLN A 8 0.06 -9.19 -15.39
CA GLN A 8 1.47 -8.79 -15.27
C GLN A 8 1.84 -8.48 -13.82
N ILE A 9 1.01 -7.73 -13.10
CA ILE A 9 1.21 -7.43 -11.67
C ILE A 9 1.24 -8.74 -10.87
N HIS A 10 0.26 -9.63 -11.08
CA HIS A 10 0.23 -10.92 -10.39
C HIS A 10 1.46 -11.77 -10.68
N SER A 11 1.91 -11.80 -11.94
CA SER A 11 3.10 -12.53 -12.34
C SER A 11 4.38 -11.92 -11.76
N HIS A 12 4.44 -10.60 -11.62
CA HIS A 12 5.60 -9.89 -11.07
C HIS A 12 5.80 -10.24 -9.59
N TYR A 13 4.73 -10.14 -8.79
CA TYR A 13 4.80 -10.44 -7.35
C TYR A 13 4.66 -11.94 -7.03
N GLY A 14 4.16 -12.75 -7.97
CA GLY A 14 3.80 -14.15 -7.69
C GLY A 14 2.60 -14.28 -6.73
N LEU A 15 1.78 -13.24 -6.63
CA LEU A 15 0.66 -13.09 -5.70
C LEU A 15 -0.57 -12.59 -6.46
N ALA A 16 -1.77 -12.89 -5.95
CA ALA A 16 -3.01 -12.35 -6.52
C ALA A 16 -3.49 -11.16 -5.69
N LEU A 17 -3.81 -10.05 -6.36
CA LEU A 17 -4.48 -8.92 -5.72
C LEU A 17 -5.84 -9.38 -5.14
N PRO A 18 -6.28 -8.84 -3.99
CA PRO A 18 -7.52 -9.29 -3.37
C PRO A 18 -8.72 -9.05 -4.29
N GLN A 19 -9.60 -10.04 -4.42
CA GLN A 19 -10.77 -9.90 -5.29
C GLN A 19 -11.69 -8.74 -4.84
N THR A 20 -11.80 -8.52 -3.53
CA THR A 20 -12.54 -7.39 -2.94
C THR A 20 -11.97 -6.04 -3.40
N TYR A 21 -10.64 -5.93 -3.53
CA TYR A 21 -9.98 -4.74 -4.06
C TYR A 21 -10.28 -4.52 -5.54
N LEU A 22 -10.14 -5.55 -6.37
CA LEU A 22 -10.42 -5.44 -7.81
C LEU A 22 -11.89 -5.06 -8.09
N GLN A 23 -12.84 -5.62 -7.32
CA GLN A 23 -14.26 -5.27 -7.40
C GLN A 23 -14.55 -3.84 -6.96
N PHE A 24 -13.89 -3.38 -5.90
CA PHE A 24 -14.00 -2.02 -5.41
C PHE A 24 -13.44 -1.03 -6.44
N LEU A 25 -12.24 -1.28 -6.97
CA LEU A 25 -11.58 -0.39 -7.94
C LEU A 25 -12.42 -0.19 -9.21
N ALA A 26 -13.13 -1.23 -9.65
CA ALA A 26 -14.06 -1.15 -10.79
C ALA A 26 -15.23 -0.19 -10.56
N GLN A 27 -15.59 0.07 -9.30
CA GLN A 27 -16.66 0.98 -8.92
C GLN A 27 -16.14 2.36 -8.53
N ALA A 28 -14.95 2.42 -7.91
CA ALA A 28 -14.33 3.65 -7.43
C ALA A 28 -13.89 4.59 -8.56
N GLY A 29 -13.37 4.05 -9.67
CA GLY A 29 -12.83 4.88 -10.75
C GLY A 29 -11.69 5.79 -10.25
N GLU A 30 -11.76 7.08 -10.56
CA GLU A 30 -10.79 8.10 -10.13
C GLU A 30 -11.20 8.83 -8.83
N GLN A 31 -12.24 8.35 -8.14
CA GLN A 31 -12.74 8.95 -6.90
C GLN A 31 -11.69 8.90 -5.80
N ALA A 32 -11.49 10.03 -5.11
CA ALA A 32 -10.71 10.11 -3.89
C ALA A 32 -11.59 9.80 -2.66
N TYR A 33 -10.99 9.24 -1.62
CA TYR A 33 -11.68 8.84 -0.40
C TYR A 33 -11.00 9.39 0.84
N ASP A 34 -11.77 9.76 1.84
CA ASP A 34 -11.25 10.08 3.17
C ASP A 34 -11.30 8.81 4.03
N LEU A 35 -10.23 8.55 4.79
CA LEU A 35 -10.21 7.51 5.81
C LEU A 35 -10.77 8.09 7.12
N VAL A 36 -11.84 7.47 7.63
CA VAL A 36 -12.51 7.90 8.85
C VAL A 36 -12.38 6.85 9.94
N GLU A 37 -11.80 7.24 11.07
CA GLU A 37 -11.74 6.43 12.29
C GLU A 37 -12.46 7.16 13.42
N ASP A 38 -13.30 6.43 14.17
CA ASP A 38 -14.08 6.96 15.30
C ASP A 38 -14.89 8.25 15.04
N GLY A 39 -15.19 8.53 13.76
CA GLY A 39 -15.95 9.70 13.33
C GLY A 39 -15.09 10.90 12.93
N GLU A 40 -13.77 10.83 13.06
CA GLU A 40 -12.80 11.84 12.66
C GLU A 40 -12.07 11.40 11.38
N VAL A 41 -11.65 12.36 10.56
CA VAL A 41 -10.89 12.08 9.33
C VAL A 41 -9.42 11.98 9.68
N GLU A 42 -8.87 10.77 9.55
CA GLU A 42 -7.46 10.48 9.80
C GLU A 42 -6.61 10.74 8.56
N GLU A 43 -7.14 10.45 7.37
CA GLU A 43 -6.46 10.66 6.11
C GLU A 43 -7.40 11.29 5.09
N TRP A 44 -6.91 12.30 4.37
CA TRP A 44 -7.66 12.99 3.34
C TRP A 44 -7.20 12.54 1.95
N GLU A 45 -8.13 12.49 1.00
CA GLU A 45 -7.80 12.25 -0.41
C GLU A 45 -6.93 11.00 -0.68
N LEU A 46 -7.30 9.87 -0.09
CA LEU A 46 -6.76 8.56 -0.45
C LEU A 46 -7.17 8.21 -1.88
N ARG A 47 -6.16 7.94 -2.72
CA ARG A 47 -6.33 7.57 -4.14
C ARG A 47 -5.80 6.19 -4.40
N PHE A 48 -6.58 5.39 -5.11
CA PHE A 48 -6.19 4.05 -5.52
C PHE A 48 -5.27 4.09 -6.74
N MET A 49 -4.25 3.24 -6.74
CA MET A 49 -3.29 3.16 -7.84
C MET A 49 -3.96 2.64 -9.12
N ALA A 50 -3.61 3.24 -10.25
CA ALA A 50 -4.00 2.72 -11.56
C ALA A 50 -3.24 1.43 -11.84
N LEU A 51 -3.96 0.36 -12.18
CA LEU A 51 -3.38 -0.93 -12.58
C LEU A 51 -3.10 -0.92 -14.09
N ASP A 52 -2.13 -0.09 -14.49
CA ASP A 52 -1.72 0.14 -15.88
C ASP A 52 -0.25 -0.26 -16.14
N ASP A 53 0.30 0.12 -17.29
CA ASP A 53 1.68 -0.20 -17.68
C ASP A 53 2.75 0.58 -16.89
N GLN A 54 2.37 1.62 -16.16
CA GLN A 54 3.28 2.40 -15.32
C GLN A 54 3.32 1.90 -13.88
N TYR A 55 2.34 1.10 -13.46
CA TYR A 55 2.21 0.65 -12.06
C TYR A 55 3.54 0.13 -11.49
N LEU A 56 4.17 -0.86 -12.15
CA LEU A 56 5.39 -1.49 -11.64
C LEU A 56 6.60 -0.54 -11.60
N ALA A 57 6.69 0.37 -12.57
CA ALA A 57 7.77 1.36 -12.58
C ALA A 57 7.57 2.39 -11.45
N ASN A 58 6.34 2.86 -11.27
CA ASN A 58 6.00 3.81 -10.22
C ASN A 58 6.19 3.21 -8.82
N THR A 59 5.81 1.95 -8.59
CA THR A 59 6.03 1.30 -7.30
C THR A 59 7.52 1.15 -7.00
N ALA A 60 8.31 0.73 -8.00
CA ALA A 60 9.76 0.58 -7.87
C ALA A 60 10.46 1.91 -7.54
N ASP A 61 10.02 3.01 -8.14
CA ASP A 61 10.65 4.32 -7.94
C ASP A 61 10.17 5.03 -6.66
N LEU A 62 8.89 4.89 -6.30
CA LEU A 62 8.26 5.72 -5.27
C LEU A 62 7.99 5.01 -3.94
N VAL A 63 7.93 3.68 -3.93
CA VAL A 63 7.51 2.91 -2.74
C VAL A 63 8.56 1.89 -2.32
N ASP A 64 9.16 1.17 -3.25
CA ASP A 64 10.17 0.15 -2.95
C ASP A 64 11.35 0.65 -2.09
N PRO A 65 11.85 1.91 -2.22
CA PRO A 65 12.94 2.40 -1.38
C PRO A 65 12.64 2.43 0.13
N VAL A 66 11.36 2.54 0.51
CA VAL A 66 10.90 2.57 1.91
C VAL A 66 10.17 1.29 2.33
N ASN A 67 10.00 0.35 1.41
CA ASN A 67 9.28 -0.89 1.62
C ASN A 67 10.22 -1.99 2.14
N PRO A 68 10.00 -2.58 3.34
CA PRO A 68 10.87 -3.61 3.89
C PRO A 68 10.87 -4.92 3.11
N ASP A 69 9.84 -5.20 2.30
CA ASP A 69 9.77 -6.38 1.45
C ASP A 69 8.90 -6.11 0.20
N PRO A 70 9.49 -5.51 -0.85
CA PRO A 70 8.80 -5.17 -2.09
C PRO A 70 8.13 -6.35 -2.79
N THR A 71 8.54 -7.59 -2.48
CA THR A 71 7.95 -8.79 -3.12
C THR A 71 6.67 -9.25 -2.44
N ARG A 72 6.45 -8.86 -1.17
CA ARG A 72 5.31 -9.30 -0.35
C ARG A 72 4.48 -8.16 0.23
N LEU A 73 4.90 -6.90 0.10
CA LEU A 73 4.08 -5.74 0.40
C LEU A 73 3.75 -5.01 -0.90
N VAL A 74 2.50 -5.13 -1.35
CA VAL A 74 2.08 -4.66 -2.67
C VAL A 74 1.30 -3.34 -2.53
N PRO A 75 1.78 -2.21 -3.07
CA PRO A 75 1.10 -0.92 -2.96
C PRO A 75 -0.25 -0.91 -3.71
N PHE A 76 -1.28 -0.31 -3.14
CA PHE A 76 -2.60 -0.25 -3.81
C PHE A 76 -3.25 1.13 -3.74
N ALA A 77 -2.79 2.00 -2.84
CA ALA A 77 -3.26 3.36 -2.71
C ALA A 77 -2.18 4.27 -2.11
N TRP A 78 -2.38 5.57 -2.22
CA TRP A 78 -1.56 6.60 -1.61
C TRP A 78 -2.45 7.76 -1.16
N SER A 79 -2.01 8.47 -0.13
CA SER A 79 -2.67 9.70 0.31
C SER A 79 -2.08 10.92 -0.40
N VAL A 80 -2.93 11.75 -0.98
CA VAL A 80 -2.51 13.06 -1.51
C VAL A 80 -2.11 14.01 -0.39
N SER A 81 -2.77 13.98 0.77
CA SER A 81 -2.49 14.92 1.85
C SER A 81 -1.20 14.64 2.59
N SER A 82 -0.91 13.37 2.88
CA SER A 82 0.25 12.98 3.69
C SER A 82 1.41 12.41 2.86
N GLY A 83 1.15 11.98 1.62
CA GLY A 83 2.10 11.22 0.81
C GLY A 83 2.25 9.75 1.25
N SER A 84 1.53 9.32 2.28
CA SER A 84 1.64 7.96 2.83
C SER A 84 1.19 6.91 1.83
N ASN A 85 1.88 5.78 1.80
CA ASN A 85 1.59 4.66 0.92
C ASN A 85 0.81 3.57 1.66
N TYR A 86 -0.17 2.98 1.01
CA TYR A 86 -1.02 1.92 1.55
C TYR A 86 -0.77 0.64 0.78
N LEU A 87 -0.48 -0.44 1.49
CA LEU A 87 0.00 -1.70 0.92
C LEU A 87 -0.79 -2.89 1.45
N PHE A 88 -0.88 -3.94 0.63
CA PHE A 88 -1.29 -5.26 1.05
C PHE A 88 -0.08 -6.01 1.60
N ASP A 89 -0.13 -6.45 2.85
CA ASP A 89 0.93 -7.25 3.48
C ASP A 89 0.59 -8.74 3.43
N TYR A 90 1.29 -9.47 2.55
CA TYR A 90 1.13 -10.90 2.34
C TYR A 90 2.07 -11.76 3.20
N ARG A 91 2.90 -11.16 4.07
CA ARG A 91 3.90 -11.90 4.87
C ARG A 91 3.25 -12.89 5.83
N GLY A 92 2.07 -12.57 6.35
CA GLY A 92 1.30 -13.42 7.25
C GLY A 92 0.28 -14.34 6.57
N ASN A 93 -0.36 -13.88 5.48
CA ASN A 93 -1.40 -14.62 4.77
C ASN A 93 -1.45 -14.22 3.29
N ALA A 94 -1.24 -15.20 2.40
CA ALA A 94 -1.21 -14.96 0.95
C ALA A 94 -2.60 -14.76 0.32
N ASP A 95 -3.66 -15.32 0.93
CA ASP A 95 -5.01 -15.31 0.38
C ASP A 95 -5.85 -14.11 0.87
N GLU A 96 -5.54 -13.63 2.07
CA GLU A 96 -6.21 -12.50 2.70
C GLU A 96 -5.14 -11.61 3.38
N PRO A 97 -4.45 -10.75 2.61
CA PRO A 97 -3.42 -9.88 3.15
C PRO A 97 -4.03 -8.83 4.08
N THR A 98 -3.28 -8.49 5.12
CA THR A 98 -3.61 -7.32 5.95
C THR A 98 -3.35 -6.05 5.17
N VAL A 99 -3.92 -4.94 5.64
CA VAL A 99 -3.69 -3.62 5.07
C VAL A 99 -2.76 -2.87 6.02
N VAL A 100 -1.67 -2.36 5.45
CA VAL A 100 -0.66 -1.60 6.17
C VAL A 100 -0.45 -0.23 5.52
N VAL A 101 0.14 0.69 6.28
CA VAL A 101 0.56 2.01 5.83
C VAL A 101 2.06 2.19 6.07
N ILE A 102 2.72 2.86 5.13
CA ILE A 102 4.04 3.45 5.30
C ILE A 102 3.86 4.97 5.31
N GLU A 103 4.07 5.58 6.47
CA GLU A 103 3.89 7.02 6.68
C GLU A 103 5.05 7.80 6.07
N HIS A 104 4.77 8.67 5.10
CA HIS A 104 5.83 9.33 4.32
C HIS A 104 6.81 10.14 5.18
N GLU A 105 6.31 10.85 6.19
CA GLU A 105 7.13 11.70 7.05
C GLU A 105 8.06 10.92 7.99
N MET A 106 7.73 9.66 8.28
CA MET A 106 8.48 8.81 9.21
C MET A 106 9.27 7.70 8.51
N ALA A 107 9.01 7.47 7.22
CA ALA A 107 9.59 6.37 6.48
C ALA A 107 11.10 6.55 6.30
N MET A 108 11.85 5.56 6.76
CA MET A 108 13.28 5.41 6.50
C MET A 108 13.49 4.72 5.15
N VAL A 109 14.44 5.21 4.35
CA VAL A 109 14.84 4.50 3.13
C VAL A 109 15.86 3.41 3.47
N TRP A 110 15.93 2.36 2.64
CA TRP A 110 16.83 1.23 2.87
C TRP A 110 18.31 1.63 3.03
N GLU A 111 18.76 2.64 2.27
CA GLU A 111 20.13 3.17 2.39
C GLU A 111 20.42 3.74 3.79
N ASP A 112 19.51 4.55 4.33
CA ASP A 112 19.63 5.13 5.67
C ASP A 112 19.58 4.03 6.75
N ALA A 113 18.70 3.04 6.59
CA ALA A 113 18.62 1.91 7.53
C ALA A 113 19.93 1.10 7.58
N GLN A 114 20.61 0.93 6.44
CA GLN A 114 21.91 0.26 6.38
C GLN A 114 23.03 1.07 7.03
N ASP A 115 22.98 2.39 6.91
CA ASP A 115 23.95 3.30 7.51
C ASP A 115 23.77 3.44 9.02
N GLU A 116 22.53 3.41 9.51
CA GLU A 116 22.22 3.50 10.95
C GLU A 116 22.43 2.17 11.70
N ALA A 117 22.23 1.03 11.03
CA ALA A 117 22.31 -0.28 11.65
C ALA A 117 23.74 -0.81 11.83
N SER A 118 23.96 -1.59 12.88
CA SER A 118 25.21 -2.33 13.10
C SER A 118 25.22 -3.71 12.44
N SER A 119 24.08 -4.16 11.89
CA SER A 119 23.91 -5.46 11.25
C SER A 119 22.76 -5.46 10.22
N PRO A 120 22.74 -6.40 9.26
CA PRO A 120 21.62 -6.54 8.32
C PRO A 120 20.28 -6.80 8.99
N GLU A 121 20.26 -7.56 10.09
CA GLU A 121 19.04 -7.85 10.85
C GLU A 121 18.47 -6.61 11.52
N GLU A 122 19.35 -5.73 12.04
CA GLU A 122 18.94 -4.45 12.61
C GLU A 122 18.44 -3.49 11.52
N ALA A 123 19.10 -3.43 10.36
CA ALA A 123 18.61 -2.65 9.21
C ALA A 123 17.22 -3.12 8.77
N GLN A 124 17.01 -4.44 8.70
CA GLN A 124 15.69 -5.00 8.38
C GLN A 124 14.65 -4.61 9.43
N GLN A 125 14.99 -4.63 10.73
CA GLN A 125 14.07 -4.21 11.79
C GLN A 125 13.70 -2.73 11.66
N LEU A 126 14.65 -1.84 11.38
CA LEU A 126 14.38 -0.42 11.13
C LEU A 126 13.41 -0.23 9.95
N MET A 127 13.56 -1.03 8.91
CA MET A 127 12.68 -1.00 7.75
C MET A 127 11.30 -1.59 8.05
N ASP A 128 11.23 -2.64 8.87
CA ASP A 128 9.95 -3.20 9.33
C ASP A 128 9.18 -2.20 10.20
N ASP A 129 9.88 -1.32 10.94
CA ASP A 129 9.27 -0.25 11.74
C ASP A 129 8.61 0.84 10.89
N ASN A 130 8.89 0.93 9.58
CA ASN A 130 8.14 1.80 8.65
C ASN A 130 6.68 1.36 8.48
N VAL A 131 6.36 0.10 8.78
CA VAL A 131 5.08 -0.51 8.42
C VAL A 131 4.17 -0.59 9.63
N ARG A 132 3.00 0.05 9.52
CA ARG A 132 1.95 -0.01 10.54
C ARG A 132 0.69 -0.67 9.98
N GLU A 133 0.19 -1.69 10.67
CA GLU A 133 -1.11 -2.29 10.34
C GLU A 133 -2.25 -1.29 10.59
N ILE A 134 -3.15 -1.17 9.62
CA ILE A 134 -4.34 -0.32 9.73
C ILE A 134 -5.64 -1.10 9.62
N ALA A 135 -5.65 -2.28 8.98
CA ALA A 135 -6.83 -3.12 8.92
C ALA A 135 -6.47 -4.59 8.71
N PRO A 136 -7.28 -5.53 9.24
CA PRO A 136 -7.02 -6.96 9.07
C PRO A 136 -7.21 -7.46 7.64
N ASN A 137 -7.98 -6.74 6.81
CA ASN A 137 -8.15 -7.00 5.39
C ASN A 137 -8.72 -5.76 4.66
N PHE A 138 -8.78 -5.83 3.33
CA PHE A 138 -9.29 -4.73 2.50
C PHE A 138 -10.75 -4.36 2.79
N ALA A 139 -11.61 -5.33 3.09
CA ALA A 139 -13.02 -5.06 3.37
C ALA A 139 -13.19 -4.22 4.65
N SER A 140 -12.37 -4.49 5.67
CA SER A 140 -12.31 -3.68 6.89
C SER A 140 -11.81 -2.26 6.64
N LEU A 141 -10.86 -2.06 5.70
CA LEU A 141 -10.48 -0.72 5.28
C LEU A 141 -11.66 0.01 4.61
N VAL A 142 -12.30 -0.62 3.62
CA VAL A 142 -13.41 -0.01 2.84
C VAL A 142 -14.55 0.45 3.73
N ALA A 143 -14.85 -0.28 4.81
CA ALA A 143 -15.90 0.11 5.77
C ALA A 143 -15.64 1.47 6.45
N ARG A 144 -14.40 1.97 6.40
CA ARG A 144 -13.95 3.23 6.99
C ARG A 144 -13.71 4.33 5.96
N LEU A 145 -13.86 4.03 4.68
CA LEU A 145 -13.68 5.00 3.60
C LEU A 145 -14.98 5.77 3.35
N ARG A 146 -14.85 7.07 3.12
CA ARG A 146 -15.94 7.94 2.65
C ARG A 146 -15.51 8.59 1.34
N PRO A 147 -16.36 8.61 0.29
CA PRO A 147 -16.05 9.39 -0.91
C PRO A 147 -15.80 10.85 -0.51
N ASN A 148 -14.66 11.39 -0.94
CA ASN A 148 -14.36 12.80 -0.75
C ASN A 148 -15.25 13.63 -1.70
N GLU A 149 -16.09 14.52 -1.14
CA GLU A 149 -17.08 15.30 -1.90
C GLU A 149 -16.54 16.63 -2.45
N GLY A 150 -15.28 16.98 -2.16
CA GLY A 150 -14.65 18.24 -2.59
C GLY A 150 -15.04 19.49 -1.80
#